data_AF-A0A7X8P555-F1
#
_entry.id   AF-A0A7X8P555-F1
#
_cell.length_a   1.000
_cell.length_b   1.000
_cell.length_c   1.000
_cell.angle_alpha   90.00
_cell.angle_beta   90.00
_cell.angle_gamma   90.00
#
_symmetry.space_group_name_H-M   'P 1'
#
loop_
_entity.id
_entity.type
_entity.pdbx_description
1 polymer ?
#
loop_
_entity_poly.entity_id
_entity_poly.type
_entity_poly.pdbx_seq_one_letter_code
_entity_poly.pdbx_strand_id
1 'polypeptide(L)'
;MTARRIWVPAGWPRAGAGAVLGIALAAFMGHLIPASQGLPWIMAPVGASAVLVFAVPASPLAQPWSVVGGNLISVSLGMAVGWICAQAGLGAPLAVSLAVGGAIAAMALARCTHPPGGAAAILGALAGVAPDAHLPGPLAPLALNVVGIVGVGWLYNTMTGHPWPHVATAPPQPAPLRTVTYDRADLDAVLADWGESLDVEPDDLDALFRAVERRVLRRWEDDHK
;
A
#
# COMPACT_ATOMS: atom_id res chain seq x y z
N MET A 1 8.06 7.34 32.37
CA MET A 1 7.07 6.71 31.46
C MET A 1 6.23 7.81 30.83
N THR A 2 6.79 8.49 29.84
CA THR A 2 6.06 9.44 29.01
C THR A 2 5.15 8.63 28.10
N ALA A 3 3.83 8.82 28.24
CA ALA A 3 2.85 8.20 27.38
C ALA A 3 3.19 8.57 25.94
N ARG A 4 3.49 7.57 25.09
CA ARG A 4 3.50 7.74 23.63
C ARG A 4 2.11 8.23 23.27
N ARG A 5 1.92 9.55 23.12
CA ARG A 5 0.74 10.09 22.44
C ARG A 5 0.78 9.42 21.08
N ILE A 6 -0.17 8.51 20.84
CA ILE A 6 -0.42 8.01 19.50
C ILE A 6 -0.70 9.28 18.70
N TRP A 7 0.26 9.67 17.89
CA TRP A 7 0.13 10.80 17.00
C TRP A 7 -0.96 10.40 16.02
N VAL A 8 -2.19 10.83 16.29
CA VAL A 8 -3.31 10.73 15.35
C VAL A 8 -3.28 12.04 14.60
N PRO A 9 -2.56 12.14 13.46
CA PRO A 9 -2.57 13.36 12.66
C PRO A 9 -4.00 13.72 12.30
N ALA A 10 -4.26 15.01 12.11
CA ALA A 10 -5.59 15.54 11.75
C ALA A 10 -6.21 14.89 10.49
N GLY A 11 -5.44 14.10 9.72
CA GLY A 11 -5.87 13.38 8.53
C GLY A 11 -6.70 12.10 8.77
N TRP A 12 -6.79 11.55 9.99
CA TRP A 12 -7.52 10.28 10.21
C TRP A 12 -9.05 10.36 10.02
N PRO A 13 -9.76 11.42 10.46
CA PRO A 13 -11.18 11.60 10.13
C PRO A 13 -11.42 11.74 8.62
N ARG A 14 -10.54 12.47 7.93
CA ARG A 14 -10.53 12.59 6.47
C ARG A 14 -10.35 11.21 5.81
N ALA A 15 -9.41 10.41 6.30
CA ALA A 15 -9.18 9.06 5.81
C ALA A 15 -10.41 8.17 5.97
N GLY A 16 -11.06 8.23 7.14
CA GLY A 16 -12.30 7.51 7.41
C GLY A 16 -13.43 7.87 6.43
N ALA A 17 -13.67 9.16 6.20
CA ALA A 17 -14.68 9.60 5.25
C ALA A 17 -14.36 9.18 3.80
N GLY A 18 -13.10 9.27 3.38
CA GLY A 18 -12.64 8.78 2.08
C GLY A 18 -12.86 7.27 1.94
N ALA A 19 -12.52 6.50 2.97
CA ALA A 19 -12.73 5.05 3.00
C ALA A 19 -14.21 4.66 2.91
N VAL A 20 -15.11 5.37 3.60
CA VAL A 20 -16.56 5.16 3.48
C VAL A 20 -17.02 5.31 2.02
N LEU A 21 -16.63 6.41 1.37
CA LEU A 21 -16.99 6.67 -0.03
C LEU A 21 -16.37 5.64 -0.98
N GLY A 22 -15.09 5.31 -0.78
CA GLY A 22 -14.35 4.36 -1.61
C GLY A 22 -14.90 2.94 -1.51
N ILE A 23 -15.18 2.48 -0.29
CA ILE A 23 -15.81 1.18 -0.04
C ILE A 23 -17.24 1.17 -0.59
N ALA A 24 -18.02 2.23 -0.40
CA ALA A 24 -19.38 2.30 -0.93
C ALA A 24 -19.41 2.16 -2.47
N LEU A 25 -18.53 2.85 -3.20
CA LEU A 25 -18.45 2.70 -4.65
C LEU A 25 -17.93 1.31 -5.05
N ALA A 26 -16.86 0.84 -4.41
CA ALA A 26 -16.30 -0.50 -4.68
C ALA A 26 -17.35 -1.60 -4.49
N ALA A 27 -18.12 -1.52 -3.39
CA ALA A 27 -19.23 -2.40 -3.07
C ALA A 27 -20.35 -2.36 -4.11
N PHE A 28 -20.78 -1.15 -4.49
CA PHE A 28 -21.80 -0.95 -5.51
C PHE A 28 -21.39 -1.54 -6.84
N MET A 29 -20.12 -1.34 -7.26
CA MET A 29 -19.60 -1.93 -8.49
C MET A 29 -19.56 -3.47 -8.40
N GLY A 30 -19.18 -4.04 -7.25
CA GLY A 30 -19.21 -5.48 -7.05
C GLY A 30 -20.62 -6.09 -7.10
N HIS A 31 -21.65 -5.34 -6.70
CA HIS A 31 -23.06 -5.74 -6.85
C HIS A 31 -23.55 -5.85 -8.30
N LEU A 32 -22.79 -5.32 -9.27
CA LEU A 32 -23.09 -5.52 -10.69
C LEU A 32 -22.85 -6.97 -11.13
N ILE A 33 -22.13 -7.76 -10.33
CA ILE A 33 -21.93 -9.20 -10.56
C ILE A 33 -23.14 -9.97 -10.04
N PRO A 34 -23.76 -10.84 -10.86
CA PRO A 34 -24.93 -11.62 -10.45
C PRO A 34 -24.66 -12.45 -9.18
N ALA A 35 -25.55 -12.33 -8.20
CA ALA A 35 -25.49 -13.08 -6.94
C ALA A 35 -25.50 -14.61 -7.14
N SER A 36 -25.96 -15.09 -8.31
CA SER A 36 -25.90 -16.50 -8.69
C SER A 36 -24.49 -17.08 -8.75
N GLN A 37 -23.44 -16.24 -8.75
CA GLN A 37 -22.06 -16.71 -8.66
C GLN A 37 -21.58 -17.00 -7.23
N GLY A 38 -22.37 -16.69 -6.20
CA GLY A 38 -22.04 -17.00 -4.80
C GLY A 38 -20.82 -16.26 -4.23
N LEU A 39 -20.25 -15.31 -4.98
CA LEU A 39 -19.07 -14.55 -4.60
C LEU A 39 -19.44 -13.32 -3.75
N PRO A 40 -18.61 -12.94 -2.75
CA PRO A 40 -18.77 -11.67 -2.06
C PRO A 40 -18.67 -10.49 -3.04
N TRP A 41 -19.57 -9.52 -2.91
CA TRP A 41 -19.56 -8.27 -3.69
C TRP A 41 -18.47 -7.30 -3.23
N ILE A 42 -17.94 -7.46 -2.01
CA ILE A 42 -16.75 -6.76 -1.52
C ILE A 42 -15.71 -7.77 -1.08
N MET A 43 -14.53 -7.70 -1.68
CA MET A 43 -13.43 -8.59 -1.34
C MET A 43 -12.64 -8.04 -0.16
N ALA A 44 -12.37 -8.89 0.83
CA ALA A 44 -11.68 -8.51 2.07
C ALA A 44 -10.37 -7.72 1.88
N PRO A 45 -9.50 -8.00 0.88
CA PRO A 45 -8.31 -7.20 0.61
C PRO A 45 -8.59 -5.71 0.44
N VAL A 46 -9.75 -5.35 -0.12
CA VAL A 46 -10.13 -3.97 -0.45
C VAL A 46 -10.27 -3.11 0.82
N GLY A 47 -10.63 -3.71 1.96
CA GLY A 47 -10.66 -3.02 3.25
C GLY A 47 -9.28 -2.50 3.66
N ALA A 48 -8.24 -3.33 3.52
CA ALA A 48 -6.87 -2.92 3.80
C ALA A 48 -6.32 -1.96 2.72
N SER A 49 -6.75 -2.12 1.45
CA SER A 49 -6.48 -1.13 0.41
C SER A 49 -7.05 0.25 0.77
N ALA A 50 -8.24 0.32 1.36
CA ALA A 50 -8.86 1.59 1.78
C ALA A 50 -8.01 2.31 2.83
N VAL A 51 -7.47 1.58 3.80
CA VAL A 51 -6.57 2.15 4.81
C VAL A 51 -5.38 2.81 4.13
N LEU A 52 -4.70 2.11 3.21
CA LEU A 52 -3.54 2.66 2.52
C LEU A 52 -3.91 3.87 1.64
N VAL A 53 -4.94 3.74 0.81
CA VAL A 53 -5.33 4.77 -0.17
C VAL A 53 -5.78 6.06 0.50
N PHE A 54 -6.46 6.00 1.65
CA PHE A 54 -7.04 7.19 2.28
C PHE A 54 -6.27 7.70 3.50
N ALA A 55 -5.61 6.83 4.27
CA ALA A 55 -4.85 7.24 5.45
C ALA A 55 -3.42 7.66 5.11
N VAL A 56 -2.77 6.99 4.15
CA VAL A 56 -1.39 7.26 3.75
C VAL A 56 -1.24 7.36 2.22
N PRO A 57 -1.96 8.30 1.56
CA PRO A 57 -2.02 8.38 0.09
C PRO A 57 -0.66 8.64 -0.58
N ALA A 58 0.30 9.24 0.12
CA ALA A 58 1.65 9.46 -0.38
C ALA A 58 2.51 8.19 -0.44
N SER A 59 2.12 7.12 0.28
CA SER A 59 2.88 5.87 0.32
C SER A 59 3.02 5.26 -1.08
N PRO A 60 4.23 4.80 -1.48
CA PRO A 60 4.42 4.02 -2.70
C PRO A 60 3.51 2.78 -2.76
N LEU A 61 3.18 2.19 -1.61
CA LEU A 61 2.33 1.02 -1.48
C LEU A 61 0.84 1.34 -1.72
N ALA A 62 0.46 2.62 -1.60
CA ALA A 62 -0.89 3.12 -1.80
C ALA A 62 -1.12 3.67 -3.23
N GLN A 63 -0.10 3.70 -4.10
CA GLN A 63 -0.21 4.27 -5.45
C GLN A 63 -1.09 3.39 -6.36
N PRO A 64 -1.71 3.96 -7.42
CA PRO A 64 -2.70 3.24 -8.22
C PRO A 64 -2.17 1.92 -8.81
N TRP A 65 -0.92 1.90 -9.29
CA TRP A 65 -0.32 0.67 -9.83
C TRP A 65 -0.12 -0.40 -8.75
N SER A 66 0.30 0.00 -7.54
CA SER A 66 0.39 -0.91 -6.40
C SER A 66 -0.98 -1.50 -6.07
N VAL A 67 -2.04 -0.68 -5.96
CA VAL A 67 -3.39 -1.16 -5.63
C VAL A 67 -3.93 -2.09 -6.72
N VAL A 68 -3.87 -1.69 -8.00
CA VAL A 68 -4.38 -2.45 -9.14
C VAL A 68 -3.55 -3.69 -9.41
N GLY A 69 -2.26 -3.52 -9.71
CA GLY A 69 -1.36 -4.61 -10.03
C GLY A 69 -1.20 -5.57 -8.85
N GLY A 70 -1.02 -5.04 -7.64
CA GLY A 70 -0.81 -5.86 -6.45
C GLY A 70 -1.99 -6.77 -6.11
N ASN A 71 -3.24 -6.30 -6.24
CA ASN A 71 -4.40 -7.17 -6.03
C ASN A 71 -4.63 -8.15 -7.20
N LEU A 72 -4.59 -7.67 -8.45
CA LEU A 72 -4.99 -8.47 -9.61
C LEU A 72 -3.95 -9.53 -9.98
N ILE A 73 -2.65 -9.22 -9.88
CA ILE A 73 -1.59 -10.21 -10.06
C ILE A 73 -1.68 -11.27 -8.96
N SER A 74 -1.87 -10.84 -7.72
CA SER A 74 -1.89 -11.76 -6.58
C SER A 74 -3.09 -12.72 -6.61
N VAL A 75 -4.31 -12.23 -6.88
CA VAL A 75 -5.48 -13.12 -6.96
C VAL A 75 -5.35 -14.10 -8.12
N SER A 76 -4.86 -13.64 -9.28
CA SER A 76 -4.69 -14.49 -10.47
C SER A 76 -3.65 -15.58 -10.23
N LEU A 77 -2.51 -15.21 -9.64
CA LEU A 77 -1.47 -16.16 -9.26
C LEU A 77 -1.99 -17.15 -8.21
N GLY A 78 -2.73 -16.66 -7.21
CA GLY A 78 -3.39 -17.49 -6.21
C GLY A 78 -4.31 -18.53 -6.85
N MET A 79 -5.20 -18.11 -7.76
CA MET A 79 -6.10 -19.02 -8.48
C MET A 79 -5.32 -20.08 -9.27
N ALA A 80 -4.27 -19.67 -9.99
CA ALA A 80 -3.43 -20.60 -10.74
C ALA A 80 -2.73 -21.62 -9.82
N VAL A 81 -2.10 -21.16 -8.75
CA VAL A 81 -1.41 -22.04 -7.78
C VAL A 81 -2.41 -22.98 -7.09
N GLY A 82 -3.57 -22.47 -6.69
CA GLY A 82 -4.64 -23.26 -6.08
C GLY A 82 -5.11 -24.38 -7.00
N TRP A 83 -5.39 -24.05 -8.26
CA TRP A 83 -5.82 -25.03 -9.26
C TRP A 83 -4.75 -26.10 -9.52
N ILE A 84 -3.48 -25.71 -9.68
CA ILE A 84 -2.36 -26.64 -9.86
C ILE A 84 -2.23 -27.57 -8.66
N CYS A 85 -2.32 -27.03 -7.43
CA CYS A 85 -2.24 -27.84 -6.21
C CYS A 85 -3.40 -28.84 -6.12
N ALA A 86 -4.63 -28.42 -6.44
CA ALA A 86 -5.79 -29.30 -6.43
C ALA A 86 -5.62 -30.48 -7.41
N GLN A 87 -5.14 -30.22 -8.63
CA GLN A 87 -4.86 -31.28 -9.60
C GLN A 87 -3.75 -32.22 -9.17
N ALA A 88 -2.75 -31.71 -8.45
CA ALA A 88 -1.66 -32.50 -7.90
C ALA A 88 -2.02 -33.24 -6.59
N GLY A 89 -3.26 -33.10 -6.09
CA GLY A 89 -3.67 -33.67 -4.81
C GLY A 89 -3.00 -33.02 -3.59
N LEU A 90 -2.46 -31.81 -3.76
CA LEU A 90 -1.84 -31.02 -2.71
C LEU A 90 -2.90 -30.23 -1.95
N GLY A 91 -2.88 -30.31 -0.61
CA GLY A 91 -3.87 -29.66 0.24
C GLY A 91 -3.81 -28.13 0.22
N ALA A 92 -4.93 -27.50 0.62
CA ALA A 92 -5.08 -26.04 0.70
C ALA A 92 -3.96 -25.30 1.47
N PRO A 93 -3.40 -25.82 2.58
CA PRO A 93 -2.32 -25.13 3.30
C PRO A 93 -1.08 -24.87 2.42
N LEU A 94 -0.70 -25.84 1.58
CA LEU A 94 0.45 -25.69 0.69
C LEU A 94 0.13 -24.73 -0.45
N ALA A 95 -1.06 -24.84 -1.05
CA ALA A 95 -1.53 -23.93 -2.09
C ALA A 95 -1.49 -22.47 -1.65
N VAL A 96 -2.03 -22.17 -0.46
CA VAL A 96 -2.04 -20.82 0.11
C VAL A 96 -0.63 -20.32 0.39
N SER A 97 0.24 -21.16 0.96
CA SER A 97 1.63 -20.79 1.27
C SER A 97 2.43 -20.43 0.01
N LEU A 98 2.32 -21.27 -1.04
CA LEU A 98 2.96 -21.02 -2.33
C LEU A 98 2.39 -19.79 -3.03
N ALA A 99 1.07 -19.60 -2.97
CA ALA A 99 0.41 -18.44 -3.56
C ALA A 99 0.86 -17.13 -2.93
N VAL A 100 0.90 -17.04 -1.59
CA VAL A 100 1.32 -15.82 -0.89
C VAL A 100 2.80 -15.51 -1.16
N GLY A 101 3.69 -16.50 -1.02
CA GLY A 101 5.11 -16.31 -1.31
C GLY A 101 5.37 -15.91 -2.76
N GLY A 102 4.70 -16.59 -3.70
CA GLY A 102 4.76 -16.26 -5.12
C GLY A 102 4.21 -14.87 -5.43
N ALA A 103 3.11 -14.46 -4.78
CA ALA A 103 2.51 -13.15 -4.98
C ALA A 103 3.41 -12.02 -4.51
N ILE A 104 4.08 -12.19 -3.36
CA ILE A 104 5.09 -11.23 -2.87
C ILE A 104 6.21 -11.06 -3.89
N ALA A 105 6.76 -12.18 -4.41
CA ALA A 105 7.80 -12.14 -5.43
C ALA A 105 7.30 -11.48 -6.74
N ALA A 106 6.10 -11.85 -7.20
CA ALA A 106 5.51 -11.31 -8.43
C ALA A 106 5.25 -9.80 -8.32
N MET A 107 4.73 -9.32 -7.19
CA MET A 107 4.53 -7.90 -6.95
C MET A 107 5.85 -7.12 -6.90
N ALA A 108 6.88 -7.69 -6.28
CA ALA A 108 8.21 -7.08 -6.25
C ALA A 108 8.80 -6.95 -7.67
N LEU A 109 8.69 -8.00 -8.48
CA LEU A 109 9.14 -7.99 -9.88
C LEU A 109 8.34 -7.00 -10.74
N ALA A 110 7.03 -6.92 -10.55
CA ALA A 110 6.15 -5.99 -11.26
C ALA A 110 6.17 -4.55 -10.69
N ARG A 111 6.91 -4.31 -9.60
CA ARG A 111 6.98 -3.04 -8.87
C ARG A 111 5.61 -2.51 -8.46
N CYS A 112 4.73 -3.40 -8.03
CA CYS A 112 3.37 -3.10 -7.58
C CYS A 112 3.10 -3.66 -6.17
N THR A 113 4.11 -3.65 -5.30
CA THR A 113 3.98 -4.14 -3.93
C THR A 113 2.82 -3.44 -3.22
N HIS A 114 1.82 -4.23 -2.85
CA HIS A 114 0.65 -3.77 -2.13
C HIS A 114 0.29 -4.87 -1.13
N PRO A 115 0.53 -4.66 0.18
CA PRO A 115 0.30 -5.68 1.20
C PRO A 115 -1.08 -6.36 1.15
N PRO A 116 -2.19 -5.66 0.83
CA PRO A 116 -3.49 -6.31 0.61
C PRO A 116 -3.50 -7.38 -0.49
N GLY A 117 -2.59 -7.29 -1.46
CA GLY A 117 -2.35 -8.32 -2.48
C GLY A 117 -2.02 -9.68 -1.88
N GLY A 118 -1.35 -9.75 -0.72
CA GLY A 118 -1.14 -11.01 0.00
C GLY A 118 -2.46 -11.70 0.38
N ALA A 119 -3.43 -10.94 0.87
CA ALA A 119 -4.77 -11.46 1.16
C ALA A 119 -5.54 -11.82 -0.14
N ALA A 120 -5.32 -11.08 -1.23
CA ALA A 120 -5.87 -11.43 -2.54
C ALA A 120 -5.30 -12.77 -3.08
N ALA A 121 -4.02 -13.06 -2.82
CA ALA A 121 -3.42 -14.35 -3.15
C ALA A 121 -4.04 -15.51 -2.35
N ILE A 122 -4.30 -15.31 -1.06
CA ILE A 122 -5.01 -16.30 -0.23
C ILE A 122 -6.41 -16.56 -0.79
N LEU A 123 -7.18 -15.49 -1.07
CA LEU A 123 -8.49 -15.57 -1.69
C LEU A 123 -8.46 -16.35 -3.00
N GLY A 124 -7.51 -16.02 -3.88
CA GLY A 124 -7.32 -16.71 -5.15
C GLY A 124 -6.99 -18.19 -4.98
N ALA A 125 -6.07 -18.53 -4.07
CA ALA A 125 -5.67 -19.91 -3.81
C ALA A 125 -6.81 -20.76 -3.27
N LEU A 126 -7.59 -20.22 -2.33
CA LEU A 126 -8.78 -20.90 -1.78
C LEU A 126 -9.85 -21.11 -2.85
N ALA A 127 -10.06 -20.14 -3.74
CA ALA A 127 -10.97 -20.30 -4.87
C ALA A 127 -10.45 -21.30 -5.90
N GLY A 128 -9.12 -21.36 -6.13
CA GLY A 128 -8.50 -22.29 -7.07
C GLY A 128 -8.53 -23.74 -6.61
N VAL A 129 -8.52 -24.01 -5.30
CA VAL A 129 -8.66 -25.37 -4.76
C VAL A 129 -10.12 -25.82 -4.64
N ALA A 130 -11.08 -24.91 -4.78
CA ALA A 130 -12.48 -25.23 -4.64
C ALA A 130 -12.97 -26.14 -5.80
N PRO A 131 -13.86 -27.12 -5.54
CA PRO A 131 -14.37 -28.00 -6.60
C PRO A 131 -15.10 -27.27 -7.73
N ASP A 132 -15.68 -26.11 -7.44
CA ASP A 132 -16.40 -25.22 -8.34
C ASP A 132 -15.54 -24.05 -8.87
N ALA A 133 -14.21 -24.19 -8.80
CA ALA A 133 -13.27 -23.21 -9.34
C ALA A 133 -13.60 -22.89 -10.82
N HIS A 134 -13.87 -21.61 -11.08
CA HIS A 134 -14.21 -21.13 -12.41
C HIS A 134 -13.57 -19.77 -12.67
N LEU A 135 -13.41 -19.44 -13.95
CA LEU A 135 -13.04 -18.10 -14.38
C LEU A 135 -14.31 -17.30 -14.75
N PRO A 136 -14.36 -15.99 -14.46
CA PRO A 136 -13.32 -15.20 -13.81
C PRO A 136 -13.26 -15.38 -12.28
N GLY A 137 -14.25 -16.01 -11.65
CA GLY A 137 -14.23 -16.29 -10.20
C GLY A 137 -13.98 -15.03 -9.36
N PRO A 138 -13.17 -15.08 -8.28
CA PRO A 138 -12.92 -13.92 -7.41
C PRO A 138 -12.17 -12.76 -8.10
N LEU A 139 -11.57 -12.97 -9.28
CA LEU A 139 -10.88 -11.92 -10.03
C LEU A 139 -11.87 -10.81 -10.46
N ALA A 140 -13.06 -11.18 -10.91
CA ALA A 140 -14.05 -10.21 -11.41
C ALA A 140 -14.54 -9.21 -10.33
N PRO A 141 -15.08 -9.64 -9.18
CA PRO A 141 -15.49 -8.70 -8.13
C PRO A 141 -14.30 -7.89 -7.59
N LEU A 142 -13.12 -8.51 -7.45
CA LEU A 142 -11.93 -7.78 -6.98
C LEU A 142 -11.51 -6.69 -7.98
N ALA A 143 -11.55 -6.96 -9.28
CA ALA A 143 -11.25 -5.97 -10.31
C ALA A 143 -12.20 -4.76 -10.23
N LEU A 144 -13.50 -5.01 -10.08
CA LEU A 144 -14.48 -3.94 -9.91
C LEU A 144 -14.27 -3.16 -8.61
N ASN A 145 -14.01 -3.84 -7.50
CA ASN A 145 -13.75 -3.19 -6.23
C ASN A 145 -12.51 -2.28 -6.29
N VAL A 146 -11.42 -2.76 -6.90
CA VAL A 146 -10.17 -2.01 -7.02
C VAL A 146 -10.31 -0.82 -7.96
N VAL A 147 -11.05 -0.96 -9.06
CA VAL A 147 -11.39 0.19 -9.93
C VAL A 147 -12.17 1.25 -9.16
N GLY A 148 -13.18 0.84 -8.39
CA GLY A 148 -13.98 1.75 -7.56
C GLY A 148 -13.15 2.50 -6.53
N ILE A 149 -12.29 1.79 -5.79
CA ILE A 149 -11.47 2.41 -4.75
C ILE A 149 -10.39 3.34 -5.31
N VAL A 150 -9.80 2.98 -6.45
CA VAL A 150 -8.82 3.83 -7.16
C VAL A 150 -9.50 5.09 -7.70
N GLY A 151 -10.70 4.97 -8.26
CA GLY A 151 -11.48 6.11 -8.75
C GLY A 151 -11.82 7.10 -7.65
N VAL A 152 -12.31 6.63 -6.50
CA VAL A 152 -12.57 7.50 -5.34
C VAL A 152 -11.26 8.01 -4.73
N GLY A 153 -10.23 7.17 -4.63
CA GLY A 153 -8.91 7.57 -4.14
C GLY A 153 -8.34 8.74 -4.93
N TRP A 154 -8.42 8.68 -6.25
CA TRP A 154 -8.00 9.75 -7.15
C TRP A 154 -8.78 11.04 -6.90
N LEU A 155 -10.10 10.99 -6.90
CA LEU A 155 -10.94 12.18 -6.74
C LEU A 155 -10.83 12.77 -5.33
N TYR A 156 -11.00 11.94 -4.29
CA TYR A 156 -11.08 12.36 -2.90
C TYR A 156 -9.74 12.89 -2.37
N ASN A 157 -8.63 12.21 -2.64
CA ASN A 157 -7.33 12.68 -2.17
C ASN A 157 -6.94 13.99 -2.88
N THR A 158 -7.20 14.11 -4.19
CA THR A 158 -6.97 15.35 -4.94
C THR A 158 -7.80 16.51 -4.40
N MET A 159 -9.11 16.31 -4.16
CA MET A 159 -9.99 17.34 -3.60
C MET A 159 -9.64 17.74 -2.17
N THR A 160 -8.93 16.88 -1.44
CA THR A 160 -8.56 17.12 -0.04
C THR A 160 -7.09 17.51 0.13
N GLY A 161 -6.43 17.93 -0.95
CA GLY A 161 -5.09 18.52 -0.90
C GLY A 161 -3.93 17.52 -0.88
N HIS A 162 -4.18 16.25 -1.17
CA HIS A 162 -3.16 15.22 -1.31
C HIS A 162 -3.17 14.68 -2.75
N PRO A 163 -2.35 15.25 -3.66
CA PRO A 163 -2.28 14.79 -5.04
C PRO A 163 -2.01 13.28 -5.10
N TRP A 164 -2.91 12.56 -5.77
CA TRP A 164 -2.81 11.12 -5.94
C TRP A 164 -3.05 10.82 -7.42
N PRO A 165 -2.09 10.25 -8.17
CA PRO A 165 -0.83 9.66 -7.72
C PRO A 165 0.16 10.68 -7.15
N HIS A 166 0.89 10.29 -6.12
CA HIS A 166 1.90 11.13 -5.48
C HIS A 166 3.14 11.22 -6.38
N VAL A 167 3.66 12.43 -6.54
CA VAL A 167 4.89 12.72 -7.26
C VAL A 167 5.89 13.27 -6.25
N ALA A 168 7.02 12.58 -6.09
CA ALA A 168 8.06 13.02 -5.17
C ALA A 168 8.52 14.44 -5.52
N THR A 169 8.49 15.33 -4.53
CA THR A 169 8.99 16.69 -4.67
C THR A 169 10.51 16.67 -4.85
N ALA A 170 11.03 17.51 -5.75
CA ALA A 170 12.47 17.67 -5.90
C ALA A 170 13.08 18.14 -4.56
N PRO A 171 14.20 17.55 -4.11
CA PRO A 171 14.84 18.00 -2.89
C PRO A 171 15.27 19.47 -3.04
N PRO A 172 15.10 20.31 -2.00
CA PRO A 172 15.58 21.68 -2.02
C PRO A 172 17.09 21.69 -2.29
N GLN A 173 17.58 22.78 -2.90
CA GLN A 173 19.02 22.92 -3.12
C GLN A 173 19.75 22.83 -1.78
N PRO A 174 20.91 22.15 -1.72
CA PRO A 174 21.70 22.09 -0.51
C PRO A 174 21.98 23.50 -0.01
N ALA A 175 21.63 23.78 1.25
CA ALA A 175 22.07 25.03 1.87
C ALA A 175 23.61 25.06 1.84
N PRO A 176 24.25 26.21 1.59
CA PRO A 176 25.69 26.32 1.68
C PRO A 176 26.13 25.84 3.06
N LEU A 177 27.11 24.93 3.09
CA LEU A 177 27.72 24.40 4.32
C LEU A 177 28.16 25.59 5.21
N ARG A 178 27.31 25.96 6.16
CA ARG A 178 27.69 26.77 7.31
C ARG A 178 27.94 25.81 8.46
N THR A 179 28.71 26.23 9.45
CA THR A 179 29.04 25.48 10.68
C THR A 179 27.83 25.13 11.57
N VAL A 180 26.61 25.21 11.03
CA VAL A 180 25.35 24.95 11.71
C VAL A 180 24.76 23.66 11.13
N THR A 181 24.72 22.62 11.95
CA THR A 181 23.98 21.36 11.73
C THR A 181 22.54 21.53 12.21
N TYR A 182 21.64 20.63 11.80
CA TYR A 182 20.26 20.60 12.30
C TYR A 182 20.22 19.94 13.70
N ASP A 183 19.25 20.33 14.52
CA ASP A 183 18.90 19.60 15.75
C ASP A 183 17.56 18.88 15.60
N ARG A 184 17.24 17.98 16.52
CA ARG A 184 15.98 17.23 16.50
C ARG A 184 14.76 18.14 16.51
N ALA A 185 14.84 19.28 17.20
CA ALA A 185 13.77 20.27 17.21
C ALA A 185 13.49 20.86 15.81
N ASP A 186 14.51 21.01 14.97
CA ASP A 186 14.33 21.47 13.58
C ASP A 186 13.63 20.40 12.74
N LEU A 187 13.99 19.13 12.91
CA LEU A 187 13.34 18.02 12.24
C LEU A 187 11.86 17.91 12.65
N ASP A 188 11.56 18.01 13.95
CA ASP A 188 10.20 17.96 14.46
C ASP A 188 9.35 19.14 13.92
N ALA A 189 9.93 20.33 13.82
CA ALA A 189 9.27 21.50 13.22
C ALA A 189 8.97 21.30 11.74
N VAL A 190 9.93 20.78 10.97
CA VAL A 190 9.73 20.48 9.54
C VAL A 190 8.65 19.40 9.38
N LEU A 191 8.67 18.34 10.19
CA LEU A 191 7.66 17.29 10.13
C LEU A 191 6.25 17.80 10.48
N ALA A 192 6.14 18.79 11.36
CA ALA A 192 4.86 19.44 11.67
C ALA A 192 4.31 20.24 10.47
N ASP A 193 5.19 20.90 9.71
CA ASP A 193 4.83 21.75 8.58
C ASP A 193 4.79 21.00 7.23
N TRP A 194 5.32 19.76 7.17
CA TRP A 194 5.51 18.98 5.94
C TRP A 194 4.22 18.70 5.16
N GLY A 195 3.05 18.76 5.81
CA GLY A 195 1.74 18.64 5.17
C GLY A 195 1.37 17.24 4.66
N GLU A 196 2.30 16.30 4.65
CA GLU A 196 2.09 14.89 4.28
C GLU A 196 2.52 13.93 5.40
N SER A 197 1.86 12.78 5.50
CA SER A 197 2.25 11.72 6.43
C SER A 197 3.40 10.90 5.84
N LEU A 198 4.56 10.91 6.51
CA LEU A 198 5.64 9.96 6.24
C LEU A 198 5.42 8.70 7.07
N ASP A 199 5.45 7.54 6.41
CA ASP A 199 5.34 6.22 7.07
C ASP A 199 6.72 5.78 7.62
N VAL A 200 7.32 6.63 8.46
CA VAL A 200 8.65 6.43 9.06
C VAL A 200 8.66 7.05 10.47
N GLU A 201 9.24 6.36 11.45
CA GLU A 201 9.40 6.91 12.80
C GLU A 201 10.35 8.12 12.75
N PRO A 202 10.01 9.26 13.39
CA PRO A 202 10.89 10.44 13.43
C PRO A 202 12.32 10.15 13.93
N ASP A 203 12.49 9.19 14.82
CA ASP A 203 13.80 8.76 15.34
C ASP A 203 14.67 8.07 14.28
N ASP A 204 14.05 7.32 13.37
CA ASP A 204 14.76 6.71 12.25
C ASP A 204 15.21 7.78 11.24
N LEU A 205 14.40 8.83 11.05
CA LEU A 205 14.78 9.98 10.21
C LEU A 205 15.97 10.73 10.81
N ASP A 206 15.94 11.06 12.11
CA ASP A 206 17.08 11.70 12.79
C ASP A 206 18.34 10.83 12.69
N ALA A 207 18.23 9.52 12.94
CA ALA A 207 19.34 8.60 12.80
C ALA A 207 19.94 8.59 11.38
N LEU A 208 19.08 8.60 10.35
CA LEU A 208 19.48 8.66 8.95
C LEU A 208 20.20 9.97 8.62
N PHE A 209 19.62 11.12 8.98
CA PHE A 209 20.22 12.42 8.70
C PHE A 209 21.57 12.58 9.42
N ARG A 210 21.70 12.17 10.69
CA ARG A 210 22.99 12.15 11.40
C ARG A 210 24.01 11.22 10.75
N ALA A 211 23.58 10.09 10.18
CA ALA A 211 24.47 9.20 9.43
C ALA A 211 24.98 9.87 8.13
N VAL A 212 24.12 10.61 7.43
CA VAL A 212 24.50 11.39 6.24
C VAL A 212 25.49 12.50 6.61
N GLU A 213 25.26 13.26 7.68
CA GLU A 213 26.19 14.31 8.14
C GLU A 213 27.59 13.76 8.46
N ARG A 214 27.65 12.64 9.19
CA ARG A 214 28.94 11.96 9.47
C ARG A 214 29.66 11.54 8.19
N ARG A 215 28.92 11.06 7.18
CA ARG A 215 29.51 10.68 5.88
C ARG A 215 30.05 11.89 5.12
N VAL A 216 29.37 13.02 5.19
CA VAL A 216 29.79 14.29 4.58
C VAL A 216 31.04 14.84 5.26
N LEU A 217 31.07 14.87 6.59
CA LEU A 217 32.23 15.31 7.37
C LEU A 217 33.47 14.47 7.05
N ARG A 218 33.34 13.13 7.02
CA ARG A 218 34.45 12.24 6.67
C ARG A 218 35.00 12.52 5.27
N ARG A 219 34.13 12.72 4.28
CA ARG A 219 34.56 13.06 2.90
C ARG A 219 35.32 14.39 2.88
N TRP A 220 34.85 15.40 3.61
CA TRP A 220 35.52 16.70 3.66
C TRP A 220 36.91 16.58 4.31
N GLU A 221 37.04 15.83 5.41
CA GLU A 221 38.32 15.56 6.06
C GLU A 221 39.30 14.80 5.15
N ASP A 222 38.81 13.86 4.33
CA ASP A 222 39.63 13.10 3.38
C ASP A 222 40.13 13.99 2.23
N ASP A 223 39.32 14.94 1.75
CA ASP A 223 39.66 15.86 0.65
C ASP A 223 40.66 16.97 1.06
N HIS A 224 40.84 17.21 2.37
CA HIS A 224 41.70 18.29 2.92
C HIS A 224 42.92 17.78 3.71
N LYS A 225 43.24 16.48 3.62
CA LYS A 225 44.49 15.88 4.10
C LYS A 225 45.49 15.74 2.96
#